data_AF-A0A016UAB1-F1
#
_entry.id   AF-A0A016UAB1-F1
#
_cell.length_a   1.000
_cell.length_b   1.000
_cell.length_c   1.000
_cell.angle_alpha   90.00
_cell.angle_beta   90.00
_cell.angle_gamma   90.00
#
_symmetry.space_group_name_H-M   'P 1'
#
loop_
_entity.id
_entity.type
_entity.pdbx_description
1 polymer ?
#
loop_
_entity_poly.entity_id
_entity_poly.type
_entity_poly.pdbx_seq_one_letter_code
_entity_poly.pdbx_strand_id
1 'polypeptide(L)'
;MEKVIYDFYSDLFDSHVHLPPYHLREDGYLIPSVLPSEVRHAIKSVKNRTGPGPDRIRPEHLKNLPTALVNTLARLFTRYLSECKVPSRWKTSRTVLLYKKGDPQDIGNYRPICLLSVVYKLFTRVILNRIERTLDEGQPCKQAGFRRGFSTIDHTHTVTRLIEVSREYKMPLCLTFIDLKKAFDTVETEAVLEALGNQGVPTQYIRIFRELYSNFTTRISPFYDDITIDVRRGVRQGDSVSPKLFTATLEDVMRRLEWECELTAGCYTIFASLMTLSL
;
A
#
# COMPACT_ATOMS: atom_id res chain seq x y z
N MET A 1 19.47 -13.11 -19.29
CA MET A 1 18.94 -12.98 -17.91
C MET A 1 17.74 -12.04 -17.90
N GLU A 2 17.79 -11.00 -18.74
CA GLU A 2 16.76 -9.99 -18.95
C GLU A 2 15.40 -10.59 -19.31
N LYS A 3 15.37 -11.58 -20.23
CA LYS A 3 14.12 -12.25 -20.61
C LYS A 3 13.42 -12.93 -19.42
N VAL A 4 14.19 -13.62 -18.57
CA VAL A 4 13.64 -14.28 -17.37
C VAL A 4 13.06 -13.25 -16.39
N ILE A 5 13.75 -12.10 -16.23
CA ILE A 5 13.27 -10.99 -15.41
C ILE A 5 11.98 -10.40 -15.98
N TYR A 6 11.96 -10.17 -17.30
CA TYR A 6 10.79 -9.63 -17.99
C TYR A 6 9.59 -10.58 -17.85
N ASP A 7 9.75 -11.85 -18.21
CA ASP A 7 8.65 -12.83 -18.18
C ASP A 7 8.09 -12.97 -16.76
N PHE A 8 8.97 -13.07 -15.75
CA PHE A 8 8.57 -13.24 -14.36
C PHE A 8 7.83 -12.03 -13.79
N TYR A 9 8.35 -10.81 -13.97
CA TYR A 9 7.73 -9.62 -13.42
C TYR A 9 6.54 -9.13 -14.25
N SER A 10 6.51 -9.44 -15.56
CA SER A 10 5.32 -9.20 -16.38
C SER A 10 4.17 -10.06 -15.90
N ASP A 11 4.38 -11.36 -15.67
CA ASP A 11 3.36 -12.23 -15.08
C ASP A 11 2.98 -11.81 -13.64
N LEU A 12 3.97 -11.41 -12.83
CA LEU A 12 3.69 -10.97 -11.47
C LEU A 12 2.80 -9.73 -11.43
N PHE A 13 3.00 -8.76 -12.32
CA PHE A 13 2.26 -7.50 -12.34
C PHE A 13 1.08 -7.46 -13.31
N ASP A 14 0.88 -8.50 -14.14
CA ASP A 14 -0.33 -8.64 -14.93
C ASP A 14 -1.52 -8.96 -14.03
N SER A 15 -2.72 -8.58 -14.49
CA SER A 15 -3.95 -8.86 -13.76
C SER A 15 -4.43 -10.27 -14.11
N HIS A 16 -4.59 -11.12 -13.08
CA HIS A 16 -5.04 -12.51 -13.26
C HIS A 16 -6.52 -12.69 -12.94
N VAL A 17 -7.19 -11.64 -12.45
CA VAL A 17 -8.58 -11.69 -12.03
C VAL A 17 -9.35 -10.55 -12.68
N HIS A 18 -10.40 -10.88 -13.41
CA HIS A 18 -11.28 -9.89 -13.99
C HIS A 18 -12.31 -9.42 -12.93
N LEU A 19 -11.96 -8.38 -12.17
CA LEU A 19 -12.90 -7.69 -11.31
C LEU A 19 -13.72 -6.67 -12.13
N PRO A 20 -15.04 -6.56 -11.90
CA PRO A 20 -15.83 -5.50 -12.54
C PRO A 20 -15.25 -4.14 -12.10
N PRO A 21 -15.20 -3.14 -13.00
CA PRO A 21 -14.74 -1.80 -12.63
C PRO A 21 -15.55 -1.27 -11.45
N TYR A 22 -14.87 -0.79 -10.41
CA TYR A 22 -15.56 -0.20 -9.27
C TYR A 22 -16.33 1.06 -9.72
N HIS A 23 -17.64 1.06 -9.52
CA HIS A 23 -18.51 2.16 -9.89
C HIS A 23 -18.49 3.21 -8.78
N LEU A 24 -17.83 4.32 -9.09
CA LEU A 24 -17.66 5.44 -8.16
C LEU A 24 -19.00 6.16 -7.97
N ARG A 25 -19.52 6.12 -6.74
CA ARG A 25 -20.72 6.87 -6.36
C ARG A 25 -20.38 8.35 -6.25
N GLU A 26 -21.24 9.24 -6.74
CA GLU A 26 -21.06 10.67 -6.48
C GLU A 26 -21.54 10.98 -5.07
N ASP A 27 -20.61 11.43 -4.22
CA ASP A 27 -20.84 11.71 -2.81
C ASP A 27 -21.12 13.20 -2.55
N GLY A 28 -21.07 14.05 -3.59
CA GLY A 28 -21.24 15.51 -3.51
C GLY A 28 -20.17 16.20 -2.66
N TYR A 29 -19.14 15.47 -2.21
CA TYR A 29 -18.14 15.99 -1.29
C TYR A 29 -17.07 16.78 -2.06
N LEU A 30 -16.99 18.07 -1.81
CA LEU A 30 -15.95 18.93 -2.36
C LEU A 30 -14.69 18.85 -1.51
N ILE A 31 -13.62 18.28 -2.09
CA ILE A 31 -12.33 18.22 -1.41
C ILE A 31 -11.78 19.65 -1.20
N PRO A 32 -11.37 20.01 0.04
CA PRO A 32 -10.75 21.31 0.28
C PRO A 32 -9.40 21.44 -0.44
N SER A 33 -9.05 22.67 -0.81
CA SER A 33 -7.74 22.98 -1.39
C SER A 33 -6.59 22.52 -0.48
N VAL A 34 -5.44 22.18 -1.08
CA VAL A 34 -4.23 21.80 -0.34
C VAL A 34 -3.59 23.03 0.26
N LEU A 35 -3.42 23.02 1.59
CA LEU A 35 -2.78 24.10 2.32
C LEU A 35 -1.26 23.96 2.26
N PRO A 36 -0.50 25.07 2.19
CA PRO A 36 0.96 25.02 2.31
C PRO A 36 1.45 24.36 3.60
N SER A 37 0.69 24.46 4.69
CA SER A 37 0.99 23.81 5.97
C SER A 37 0.97 22.28 5.87
N GLU A 38 0.02 21.70 5.12
CA GLU A 38 -0.06 20.26 4.87
C GLU A 38 1.15 19.78 4.07
N VAL A 39 1.56 20.55 3.06
CA VAL A 39 2.77 20.27 2.27
C VAL A 39 4.01 20.31 3.16
N ARG A 40 4.16 21.32 4.02
CA ARG A 40 5.28 21.38 4.98
C ARG A 40 5.28 20.21 5.95
N HIS A 41 4.10 19.84 6.46
CA HIS A 41 3.96 18.71 7.37
C HIS A 41 4.38 17.40 6.68
N ALA A 42 3.94 17.19 5.44
CA ALA A 42 4.35 16.05 4.63
C ALA A 42 5.86 16.06 4.31
N ILE A 43 6.47 17.21 4.01
CA ILE A 43 7.92 17.34 3.79
C ILE A 43 8.71 16.90 5.03
N LYS A 44 8.26 17.30 6.23
CA LYS A 44 8.92 16.96 7.50
C LYS A 44 8.92 15.45 7.77
N SER A 45 7.87 14.74 7.36
CA SER A 45 7.74 13.29 7.56
C SER A 45 8.52 12.44 6.54
N VAL A 46 9.05 13.03 5.46
CA VAL A 46 9.90 12.31 4.50
C VAL A 46 11.21 11.91 5.17
N LYS A 47 11.55 10.62 5.10
CA LYS A 47 12.82 10.08 5.60
C LYS A 47 13.99 10.59 4.75
N ASN A 48 15.06 11.02 5.41
CA ASN A 48 16.32 11.37 4.75
C ASN A 48 17.02 10.10 4.25
N ARG A 49 17.99 10.27 3.34
CA ARG A 49 18.87 9.22 2.82
C ARG A 49 18.14 8.09 2.10
N THR A 50 16.98 8.39 1.50
CA THR A 50 16.30 7.44 0.60
C THR A 50 16.77 7.65 -0.85
N GLY A 51 16.80 6.57 -1.62
CA GLY A 51 17.18 6.62 -3.03
C GLY A 51 16.24 7.54 -3.82
N PRO A 52 16.78 8.40 -4.72
CA PRO A 52 15.94 9.27 -5.53
C PRO A 52 15.16 8.44 -6.57
N GLY A 53 14.02 8.97 -7.00
CA GLY A 53 13.27 8.41 -8.12
C GLY A 53 13.95 8.67 -9.47
N PRO A 54 13.25 8.41 -10.59
CA PRO A 54 13.72 8.72 -11.94
C PRO A 54 14.06 10.21 -12.14
N ASP A 55 13.45 11.08 -11.34
CA ASP A 55 13.67 12.53 -11.33
C ASP A 55 15.01 12.96 -10.70
N ARG A 56 15.73 12.04 -10.04
CA ARG A 56 17.00 12.29 -9.34
C ARG A 56 16.91 13.34 -8.23
N ILE A 57 15.69 13.72 -7.82
CA ILE A 57 15.46 14.63 -6.71
C ILE A 57 15.59 13.85 -5.42
N ARG A 58 16.32 14.39 -4.45
CA ARG A 58 16.49 13.77 -3.13
C ARG A 58 15.53 14.40 -2.10
N PRO A 59 15.10 13.66 -1.07
CA PRO A 59 14.28 14.21 0.02
C PRO A 59 14.86 15.45 0.69
N GLU A 60 16.19 15.54 0.80
CA GLU A 60 16.89 16.66 1.42
C GLU A 60 16.64 17.97 0.67
N HIS A 61 16.50 17.90 -0.66
CA HIS A 61 16.18 19.07 -1.47
C HIS A 61 14.78 19.62 -1.13
N LEU A 62 13.82 18.74 -0.80
CA LEU A 62 12.48 19.16 -0.39
C LEU A 62 12.47 19.87 0.96
N LYS A 63 13.30 19.42 1.90
CA LYS A 63 13.37 20.01 3.25
C LYS A 63 13.92 21.43 3.25
N ASN A 64 14.72 21.78 2.24
CA ASN A 64 15.31 23.11 2.06
C ASN A 64 14.54 24.00 1.07
N LEU A 65 13.31 23.62 0.68
CA LEU A 65 12.52 24.41 -0.27
C LEU A 65 12.12 25.79 0.30
N PRO A 66 12.32 26.87 -0.47
CA PRO A 66 11.75 28.19 -0.16
C PRO A 66 10.23 28.14 -0.03
N THR A 67 9.68 29.01 0.82
CA THR A 67 8.23 29.15 1.04
C THR A 67 7.44 29.35 -0.26
N ALA A 68 7.99 30.12 -1.22
CA ALA A 68 7.36 30.34 -2.51
C ALA A 68 7.14 29.04 -3.31
N LEU A 69 8.09 28.11 -3.26
CA LEU A 69 7.96 26.81 -3.93
C LEU A 69 6.98 25.90 -3.20
N VAL A 70 6.97 25.91 -1.86
CA VAL A 70 5.95 25.17 -1.09
C VAL A 70 4.53 25.65 -1.43
N ASN A 71 4.32 26.96 -1.54
CA ASN A 71 3.03 27.52 -1.94
C ASN A 71 2.65 27.13 -3.38
N THR A 72 3.65 27.04 -4.27
CA THR A 72 3.43 26.58 -5.65
C THR A 72 3.05 25.11 -5.71
N LEU A 73 3.72 24.25 -4.92
CA LEU A 73 3.35 22.84 -4.78
C LEU A 73 1.93 22.68 -4.25
N ALA A 74 1.53 23.45 -3.25
CA ALA A 74 0.17 23.42 -2.70
C ALA A 74 -0.89 23.77 -3.77
N ARG A 75 -0.63 24.80 -4.59
CA ARG A 75 -1.51 25.14 -5.74
C ARG A 75 -1.56 24.03 -6.78
N LEU A 76 -0.42 23.44 -7.13
CA LEU A 76 -0.35 22.33 -8.09
C LEU A 76 -1.10 21.10 -7.57
N PHE A 77 -0.92 20.73 -6.30
CA PHE A 77 -1.62 19.61 -5.69
C PHE A 77 -3.13 19.84 -5.62
N THR A 78 -3.56 21.07 -5.31
CA THR A 78 -4.97 21.46 -5.38
C THR A 78 -5.53 21.25 -6.78
N ARG A 79 -4.79 21.71 -7.81
CA ARG A 79 -5.18 21.53 -9.21
C ARG A 79 -5.26 20.06 -9.61
N TYR A 80 -4.30 19.23 -9.20
CA TYR A 80 -4.34 17.80 -9.49
C TYR A 80 -5.56 17.14 -8.87
N LEU A 81 -5.87 17.45 -7.60
CA LEU A 81 -7.08 16.97 -6.93
C LEU A 81 -8.36 17.41 -7.66
N SER A 82 -8.48 18.70 -8.00
CA SER A 82 -9.68 19.23 -8.67
C SER A 82 -9.89 18.65 -10.06
N GLU A 83 -8.82 18.52 -10.85
CA GLU A 83 -8.89 18.01 -12.23
C GLU A 83 -8.90 16.47 -12.30
N CYS A 84 -8.66 15.79 -11.17
CA CYS A 84 -8.45 14.33 -11.13
C CYS A 84 -7.37 13.85 -12.11
N LYS A 85 -6.33 14.66 -12.32
CA LYS A 85 -5.24 14.40 -13.29
C LYS A 85 -3.88 14.63 -12.67
N VAL A 86 -2.94 13.75 -13.01
CA VAL A 86 -1.58 13.78 -12.47
C VAL A 86 -0.56 13.79 -13.60
N PRO A 87 0.66 14.31 -13.37
CA PRO A 87 1.70 14.33 -14.40
C PRO A 87 1.99 12.93 -14.95
N SER A 88 2.07 12.78 -16.28
CA SER A 88 2.40 11.50 -16.93
C SER A 88 3.73 10.91 -16.46
N ARG A 89 4.71 11.76 -16.11
CA ARG A 89 5.99 11.35 -15.52
C ARG A 89 5.85 10.59 -14.20
N TRP A 90 4.74 10.75 -13.48
CA TRP A 90 4.48 10.00 -12.24
C TRP A 90 3.93 8.60 -12.51
N LYS A 91 3.56 8.29 -13.76
CA LYS A 91 3.12 6.97 -14.19
C LYS A 91 4.27 6.05 -14.60
N THR A 92 5.51 6.47 -14.31
CA THR A 92 6.71 5.66 -14.53
C THR A 92 7.56 5.63 -13.26
N SER A 93 7.98 4.44 -12.83
CA SER A 93 8.97 4.25 -11.76
C SER A 93 10.21 3.53 -12.23
N ARG A 94 11.22 3.49 -11.35
CA ARG A 94 12.35 2.58 -11.47
C ARG A 94 12.26 1.53 -10.36
N THR A 95 12.26 0.26 -10.70
CA THR A 95 12.25 -0.82 -9.72
C THR A 95 13.67 -1.35 -9.49
N VAL A 96 14.05 -1.48 -8.22
CA VAL A 96 15.30 -2.12 -7.78
C VAL A 96 14.97 -3.43 -7.10
N LEU A 97 15.69 -4.49 -7.46
CA LEU A 97 15.49 -5.82 -6.90
C LEU A 97 16.38 -6.01 -5.67
N LEU A 98 15.76 -6.24 -4.51
CA LEU A 98 16.47 -6.52 -3.25
C LEU A 98 16.35 -7.99 -2.90
N TYR A 99 17.49 -8.67 -2.77
CA TYR A 99 17.53 -10.06 -2.34
C TYR A 99 16.97 -10.21 -0.90
N LYS A 100 16.02 -11.14 -0.71
CA LYS A 100 15.36 -11.39 0.58
C LYS A 100 15.96 -12.59 1.32
N LYS A 101 15.86 -13.80 0.75
CA LYS A 101 16.30 -15.07 1.35
C LYS A 101 16.21 -16.20 0.31
N GLY A 102 16.88 -17.34 0.55
CA GLY A 102 16.76 -18.54 -0.29
C GLY A 102 17.92 -18.68 -1.28
N ASP A 103 17.62 -19.10 -2.50
CA ASP A 103 18.60 -19.18 -3.58
C ASP A 103 18.72 -17.81 -4.27
N PRO A 104 19.91 -17.18 -4.33
CA PRO A 104 20.14 -15.96 -5.10
C PRO A 104 19.94 -16.11 -6.62
N GLN A 105 19.91 -17.33 -7.16
CA GLN A 105 19.63 -17.54 -8.58
C GLN A 105 18.13 -17.53 -8.90
N ASP A 106 17.27 -17.73 -7.89
CA ASP A 106 15.83 -17.67 -8.04
C ASP A 106 15.32 -16.23 -7.90
N ILE A 107 14.80 -15.68 -9.00
CA ILE A 107 14.23 -14.34 -9.06
C ILE A 107 13.02 -14.15 -8.12
N GLY A 108 12.33 -15.23 -7.77
CA GLY A 108 11.24 -15.22 -6.80
C GLY A 108 11.66 -14.77 -5.40
N ASN A 109 12.95 -14.88 -5.09
CA ASN A 109 13.55 -14.50 -3.82
C ASN A 109 13.94 -13.01 -3.73
N TYR A 110 13.70 -12.25 -4.81
CA TYR A 110 13.95 -10.81 -4.85
C TYR A 110 12.65 -10.01 -4.65
N ARG A 111 12.75 -8.96 -3.83
CA ARG A 111 11.70 -7.98 -3.60
C ARG A 111 11.83 -6.81 -4.58
N PRO A 112 10.78 -6.50 -5.37
CA PRO A 112 10.79 -5.33 -6.23
C PRO A 112 10.48 -4.06 -5.43
N ILE A 113 11.48 -3.21 -5.20
CA ILE A 113 11.28 -1.89 -4.58
C ILE A 113 11.13 -0.81 -5.65
N CYS A 114 9.97 -0.17 -5.68
CA CYS A 114 9.63 0.91 -6.59
C CYS A 114 10.22 2.25 -6.09
N LEU A 115 11.21 2.77 -6.80
CA LEU A 115 11.72 4.12 -6.65
C LEU A 115 10.82 5.09 -7.42
N LEU A 116 10.00 5.81 -6.66
CA LEU A 116 9.05 6.81 -7.16
C LEU A 116 9.63 8.22 -7.02
N SER A 117 9.14 9.15 -7.85
CA SER A 117 9.43 10.58 -7.71
C SER A 117 9.14 11.06 -6.28
N VAL A 118 10.00 11.91 -5.76
CA VAL A 118 9.82 12.42 -4.39
C VAL A 118 8.60 13.37 -4.33
N VAL A 119 8.30 14.09 -5.41
CA VAL A 119 7.11 14.94 -5.49
C VAL A 119 5.83 14.10 -5.55
N TYR A 120 5.86 12.96 -6.25
CA TYR A 120 4.78 11.96 -6.21
C TYR A 120 4.54 11.48 -4.78
N LYS A 121 5.59 11.03 -4.08
CA LYS A 121 5.48 10.56 -2.69
C LYS A 121 4.97 11.65 -1.74
N LEU A 122 5.33 12.90 -2.00
CA LEU A 122 4.84 14.03 -1.24
C LEU A 122 3.33 14.25 -1.46
N PHE A 123 2.88 14.15 -2.71
CA PHE A 123 1.46 14.26 -3.06
C PHE A 123 0.62 13.14 -2.44
N THR A 124 1.04 11.87 -2.61
CA THR A 124 0.34 10.73 -2.01
C THR A 124 0.36 10.77 -0.49
N ARG A 125 1.44 11.31 0.13
CA ARG A 125 1.49 11.55 1.57
C ARG A 125 0.48 12.60 2.03
N VAL A 126 0.30 13.70 1.30
CA VAL A 126 -0.71 14.71 1.62
C VAL A 126 -2.10 14.09 1.59
N ILE A 127 -2.42 13.30 0.55
CA ILE A 127 -3.68 12.58 0.46
C ILE A 127 -3.85 11.61 1.63
N LEU A 128 -2.81 10.81 1.92
CA LEU A 128 -2.82 9.86 3.03
C LEU A 128 -3.17 10.54 4.34
N ASN A 129 -2.50 11.65 4.68
CA ASN A 129 -2.75 12.35 5.95
C ASN A 129 -4.21 12.84 6.08
N ARG A 130 -4.89 13.10 4.97
CA ARG A 130 -6.30 13.52 4.97
C ARG A 130 -7.27 12.34 5.16
N ILE A 131 -6.96 11.18 4.59
CA ILE A 131 -7.82 9.98 4.66
C ILE A 131 -7.42 9.01 5.78
N GLU A 132 -6.27 9.19 6.40
CA GLU A 132 -5.69 8.26 7.39
C GLU A 132 -6.66 7.98 8.53
N ARG A 133 -7.35 9.02 9.02
CA ARG A 133 -8.35 8.87 10.08
C ARG A 133 -9.51 7.97 9.65
N THR A 134 -10.07 8.21 8.47
CA THR A 134 -11.17 7.40 7.91
C THR A 134 -10.74 5.94 7.77
N LEU A 135 -9.53 5.71 7.24
CA LEU A 135 -8.98 4.36 7.13
C LEU A 135 -8.76 3.73 8.50
N ASP A 136 -8.24 4.45 9.50
CA ASP A 136 -7.98 3.90 10.82
C ASP A 136 -9.26 3.59 11.62
N GLU A 137 -10.31 4.40 11.46
CA GLU A 137 -11.65 4.15 12.03
C GLU A 137 -12.31 2.93 11.37
N GLY A 138 -12.03 2.69 10.09
CA GLY A 138 -12.47 1.51 9.35
C GLY A 138 -11.77 0.21 9.73
N GLN A 139 -10.83 0.19 10.68
CA GLN A 139 -9.97 -0.97 10.95
C GLN A 139 -10.24 -1.59 12.34
N PRO A 140 -10.48 -2.90 12.45
CA PRO A 140 -10.77 -3.56 13.71
C PRO A 140 -9.55 -3.59 14.62
N CYS A 141 -9.73 -3.63 15.93
CA CYS A 141 -8.63 -3.70 16.90
C CYS A 141 -7.71 -4.92 16.70
N LYS A 142 -8.23 -5.99 16.07
CA LYS A 142 -7.51 -7.24 15.76
C LYS A 142 -6.47 -7.09 14.64
N GLN A 143 -6.47 -5.96 13.92
CA GLN A 143 -5.48 -5.67 12.88
C GLN A 143 -4.50 -4.61 13.38
N ALA A 144 -3.29 -5.02 13.78
CA ALA A 144 -2.21 -4.11 14.19
C ALA A 144 -1.33 -3.60 13.05
N GLY A 145 -1.35 -4.26 11.90
CA GLY A 145 -0.43 -3.97 10.79
C GLY A 145 -0.50 -2.50 10.35
N PHE A 146 0.64 -1.81 10.33
CA PHE A 146 0.79 -0.43 9.86
C PHE A 146 -0.10 0.63 10.54
N ARG A 147 -0.54 0.37 11.77
CA ARG A 147 -1.34 1.33 12.54
C ARG A 147 -0.54 1.97 13.65
N ARG A 148 -0.82 3.24 13.89
CA ARG A 148 -0.17 3.99 14.97
C ARG A 148 -0.71 3.51 16.31
N GLY A 149 0.20 3.21 17.24
CA GLY A 149 -0.16 2.81 18.61
C GLY A 149 -0.51 1.33 18.77
N PHE A 150 -0.37 0.52 17.72
CA PHE A 150 -0.53 -0.93 17.78
C PHE A 150 0.82 -1.62 17.61
N SER A 151 1.05 -2.70 18.36
CA SER A 151 2.27 -3.49 18.28
C SER A 151 1.96 -4.96 17.99
N THR A 152 2.92 -5.65 17.38
CA THR A 152 2.91 -7.11 17.29
C THR A 152 3.00 -7.75 18.67
N ILE A 153 3.53 -7.03 19.68
CA ILE A 153 3.63 -7.49 21.06
C ILE A 153 2.23 -7.80 21.64
N ASP A 154 1.24 -6.92 21.40
CA ASP A 154 -0.13 -7.08 21.91
C ASP A 154 -0.78 -8.35 21.35
N HIS A 155 -0.50 -8.65 20.07
CA HIS A 155 -1.00 -9.83 19.38
C HIS A 155 -0.31 -11.10 19.89
N THR A 156 1.01 -11.07 20.05
CA THR A 156 1.76 -12.18 20.65
C THR A 156 1.28 -12.48 22.08
N HIS A 157 1.02 -11.44 22.87
CA HIS A 157 0.49 -11.59 24.22
C HIS A 157 -0.91 -12.23 24.22
N THR A 158 -1.78 -11.79 23.31
CA THR A 158 -3.13 -12.35 23.17
C THR A 158 -3.09 -13.83 22.78
N VAL A 159 -2.26 -14.20 21.80
CA VAL A 159 -2.07 -15.61 21.39
C VAL A 159 -1.51 -16.44 22.54
N THR A 160 -0.52 -15.92 23.28
CA THR A 160 0.05 -16.60 24.44
C THR A 160 -1.02 -16.85 25.51
N ARG A 161 -1.84 -15.84 25.80
CA ARG A 161 -2.92 -15.95 26.80
C ARG A 161 -3.97 -16.98 26.40
N LEU A 162 -4.33 -17.03 25.11
CA LEU A 162 -5.25 -18.04 24.59
C LEU A 162 -4.72 -19.46 24.78
N ILE A 163 -3.42 -19.67 24.52
CA ILE A 163 -2.76 -20.96 24.73
C ILE A 163 -2.78 -21.36 26.21
N GLU A 164 -2.51 -20.41 27.12
CA GLU A 164 -2.56 -20.65 28.58
C GLU A 164 -3.95 -21.06 29.05
N VAL A 165 -4.99 -20.31 28.67
CA VAL A 165 -6.39 -20.58 29.04
C VAL A 165 -6.85 -21.91 28.47
N SER A 166 -6.54 -22.20 27.20
CA SER A 166 -6.86 -23.50 26.58
C SER A 166 -6.24 -24.67 27.35
N ARG A 167 -4.98 -24.53 27.82
CA ARG A 167 -4.31 -25.54 28.63
C ARG A 167 -4.93 -25.69 30.02
N GLU A 168 -5.27 -24.58 30.67
CA GLU A 168 -5.87 -24.56 32.02
C GLU A 168 -7.23 -25.26 32.03
N TYR A 169 -8.09 -24.92 31.07
CA TYR A 169 -9.45 -25.48 30.98
C TYR A 169 -9.54 -26.74 30.12
N LYS A 170 -8.40 -27.28 29.64
CA LYS A 170 -8.31 -28.47 28.76
C LYS A 170 -9.23 -28.38 27.53
N MET A 171 -9.37 -27.18 26.98
CA MET A 171 -10.16 -26.94 25.78
C MET A 171 -9.30 -27.10 24.52
N PRO A 172 -9.79 -27.74 23.45
CA PRO A 172 -9.04 -27.82 22.20
C PRO A 172 -8.89 -26.43 21.56
N LEU A 173 -7.66 -26.03 21.27
CA LEU A 173 -7.35 -24.77 20.57
C LEU A 173 -6.65 -25.07 19.25
N CYS A 174 -7.19 -24.54 18.15
CA CYS A 174 -6.57 -24.60 16.85
C CYS A 174 -6.09 -23.20 16.43
N LEU A 175 -4.79 -23.05 16.21
CA LEU A 175 -4.20 -21.80 15.70
C LEU A 175 -3.83 -21.98 14.23
N THR A 176 -4.41 -21.14 13.37
CA THR A 176 -4.15 -21.15 11.93
C THR A 176 -3.39 -19.88 11.54
N PHE A 177 -2.22 -20.06 10.94
CA PHE A 177 -1.40 -18.96 10.43
C PHE A 177 -1.44 -18.98 8.89
N ILE A 178 -1.91 -17.89 8.30
CA ILE A 178 -1.88 -17.68 6.84
C ILE A 178 -0.79 -16.66 6.52
N ASP A 179 0.15 -17.06 5.66
CA ASP A 179 1.13 -16.16 5.05
C ASP A 179 0.75 -15.88 3.59
N LEU A 180 0.64 -14.61 3.23
CA LEU A 180 0.28 -14.19 1.89
C LEU A 180 1.53 -14.02 1.03
N LYS A 181 1.66 -14.86 0.00
CA LYS A 181 2.77 -14.80 -0.95
C LYS A 181 2.71 -13.50 -1.76
N LYS A 182 3.77 -12.67 -1.65
CA LYS A 182 3.93 -11.42 -2.43
C LYS A 182 2.73 -10.45 -2.37
N ALA A 183 2.12 -10.33 -1.18
CA ALA A 183 0.85 -9.64 -1.00
C ALA A 183 0.77 -8.22 -1.58
N PHE A 184 1.85 -7.41 -1.49
CA PHE A 184 1.87 -6.07 -2.08
C PHE A 184 1.86 -6.09 -3.61
N ASP A 185 2.48 -7.10 -4.22
CA ASP A 185 2.65 -7.17 -5.67
C ASP A 185 1.42 -7.76 -6.37
N THR A 186 0.56 -8.47 -5.63
CA THR A 186 -0.54 -9.26 -6.19
C THR A 186 -1.94 -8.70 -5.94
N VAL A 187 -2.07 -7.64 -5.14
CA VAL A 187 -3.38 -7.02 -4.87
C VAL A 187 -3.94 -6.33 -6.12
N GLU A 188 -5.15 -6.69 -6.53
CA GLU A 188 -5.81 -6.09 -7.69
C GLU A 188 -6.20 -4.63 -7.45
N THR A 189 -5.94 -3.77 -8.42
CA THR A 189 -6.17 -2.32 -8.31
C THR A 189 -7.63 -2.00 -8.02
N GLU A 190 -8.57 -2.66 -8.71
CA GLU A 190 -10.00 -2.43 -8.50
C GLU A 190 -10.47 -2.86 -7.11
N ALA A 191 -9.90 -3.92 -6.52
CA ALA A 191 -10.20 -4.31 -5.14
C ALA A 191 -9.76 -3.24 -4.14
N VAL A 192 -8.62 -2.58 -4.38
CA VAL A 192 -8.18 -1.44 -3.56
C VAL A 192 -9.18 -0.29 -3.63
N LEU A 193 -9.61 0.07 -4.84
CA LEU A 193 -10.54 1.18 -5.05
C LEU A 193 -11.91 0.91 -4.42
N GLU A 194 -12.39 -0.33 -4.54
CA GLU A 194 -13.63 -0.79 -3.91
C GLU A 194 -13.54 -0.74 -2.37
N ALA A 195 -12.44 -1.24 -1.79
CA ALA A 195 -12.23 -1.21 -0.35
C ALA A 195 -12.18 0.22 0.21
N LEU A 196 -11.57 1.16 -0.51
CA LEU A 196 -11.57 2.57 -0.12
C LEU A 196 -12.98 3.15 -0.11
N GLY A 197 -13.79 2.85 -1.13
CA GLY A 197 -15.17 3.30 -1.22
C GLY A 197 -16.05 2.71 -0.10
N ASN A 198 -15.89 1.43 0.21
CA ASN A 198 -16.61 0.77 1.30
C ASN A 198 -16.25 1.32 2.69
N GLN A 199 -15.04 1.84 2.85
CA GLN A 199 -14.59 2.51 4.08
C GLN A 199 -14.96 4.00 4.14
N GLY A 200 -15.68 4.52 3.14
CA GLY A 200 -16.18 5.90 3.14
C GLY A 200 -15.13 6.95 2.75
N VAL A 201 -14.07 6.55 2.03
CA VAL A 201 -13.13 7.52 1.46
C VAL A 201 -13.82 8.32 0.36
N PRO A 202 -13.71 9.67 0.35
CA PRO A 202 -14.36 10.48 -0.67
C PRO A 202 -13.96 10.11 -2.09
N THR A 203 -14.95 10.10 -2.99
CA THR A 203 -14.84 9.57 -4.36
C THR A 203 -13.74 10.26 -5.17
N GLN A 204 -13.51 11.55 -4.95
CA GLN A 204 -12.49 12.30 -5.66
C GLN A 204 -11.05 11.84 -5.31
N TYR A 205 -10.79 11.35 -4.08
CA TYR A 205 -9.50 10.71 -3.77
C TYR A 205 -9.36 9.36 -4.46
N ILE A 206 -10.45 8.58 -4.53
CA ILE A 206 -10.45 7.28 -5.22
C ILE A 206 -10.19 7.47 -6.72
N ARG A 207 -10.80 8.51 -7.34
CA ARG A 207 -10.52 8.91 -8.74
C ARG A 207 -9.04 9.21 -8.96
N ILE A 208 -8.41 9.95 -8.03
CA ILE A 208 -6.97 10.24 -8.09
C ILE A 208 -6.14 8.97 -7.98
N PHE A 209 -6.46 8.06 -7.07
CA PHE A 209 -5.75 6.78 -6.99
C PHE A 209 -5.90 5.99 -8.28
N ARG A 210 -7.12 5.85 -8.82
CA ARG A 210 -7.35 5.20 -10.12
C ARG A 210 -6.47 5.82 -11.21
N GLU A 211 -6.37 7.16 -11.26
CA GLU A 211 -5.54 7.85 -12.24
C GLU A 211 -4.03 7.67 -12.00
N LEU A 212 -3.59 7.55 -10.74
CA LEU A 212 -2.20 7.25 -10.41
C LEU A 212 -1.82 5.84 -10.86
N TYR A 213 -2.71 4.86 -10.68
CA TYR A 213 -2.52 3.44 -11.06
C TYR A 213 -2.78 3.16 -12.54
N SER A 214 -3.49 4.03 -13.27
CA SER A 214 -3.77 3.84 -14.70
C SER A 214 -2.50 3.96 -15.56
N ASN A 215 -2.32 3.02 -16.50
CA ASN A 215 -1.20 2.99 -17.45
C ASN A 215 0.18 3.16 -16.80
N PHE A 216 0.37 2.53 -15.64
CA PHE A 216 1.61 2.62 -14.90
C PHE A 216 2.65 1.66 -15.47
N THR A 217 3.89 2.14 -15.59
CA THR A 217 5.03 1.37 -16.07
C THR A 217 6.16 1.42 -15.06
N THR A 218 6.93 0.35 -14.95
CA THR A 218 8.17 0.36 -14.17
C THR A 218 9.35 -0.10 -15.00
N ARG A 219 10.50 0.53 -14.79
CA ARG A 219 11.77 0.15 -15.41
C ARG A 219 12.62 -0.60 -14.42
N ILE A 220 12.99 -1.83 -14.76
CA ILE A 220 13.99 -2.61 -14.05
C ILE A 220 15.27 -2.50 -14.85
N SER A 221 16.34 -2.01 -14.23
CA SER A 221 17.67 -1.95 -14.86
C SER A 221 18.50 -3.16 -14.39
N PRO A 222 18.47 -4.32 -15.08
CA PRO A 222 19.52 -5.32 -14.95
C PRO A 222 20.87 -4.77 -15.44
N PHE A 223 21.91 -5.60 -15.41
CA PHE A 223 23.29 -5.17 -15.67
C PHE A 223 23.49 -4.39 -16.97
N TYR A 224 22.80 -4.75 -18.05
CA TYR A 224 23.07 -4.22 -19.41
C TYR A 224 21.94 -3.34 -19.95
N ASP A 225 20.70 -3.86 -20.04
CA ASP A 225 19.60 -3.17 -20.70
C ASP A 225 18.41 -2.90 -19.77
N ASP A 226 17.83 -1.71 -19.83
CA ASP A 226 16.60 -1.39 -19.11
C ASP A 226 15.39 -2.16 -19.66
N ILE A 227 14.70 -2.89 -18.78
CA ILE A 227 13.46 -3.59 -19.07
C ILE A 227 12.28 -2.74 -18.61
N THR A 228 11.30 -2.51 -19.48
CA THR A 228 10.06 -1.82 -19.12
C THR A 228 8.93 -2.84 -18.98
N ILE A 229 8.20 -2.76 -17.87
CA ILE A 229 7.10 -3.67 -17.53
C ILE A 229 5.86 -2.85 -17.20
N ASP A 230 4.73 -3.27 -17.74
CA ASP A 230 3.42 -2.70 -17.42
C ASP A 230 2.95 -3.23 -16.06
N VAL A 231 2.51 -2.34 -15.18
CA VAL A 231 2.02 -2.71 -13.85
C VAL A 231 0.51 -2.53 -13.81
N ARG A 232 -0.21 -3.65 -13.79
CA ARG A 232 -1.69 -3.68 -13.82
C ARG A 232 -2.29 -3.99 -12.44
N ARG A 233 -1.53 -4.67 -11.60
CA ARG A 233 -1.87 -4.92 -10.19
C ARG A 233 -0.71 -4.63 -9.24
N GLY A 234 -1.03 -4.64 -7.96
CA GLY A 234 -0.10 -4.44 -6.86
C GLY A 234 -0.08 -3.00 -6.38
N VAL A 235 0.11 -2.85 -5.08
CA VAL A 235 0.44 -1.58 -4.45
C VAL A 235 1.96 -1.37 -4.45
N ARG A 236 2.39 -0.12 -4.66
CA ARG A 236 3.80 0.21 -4.90
C ARG A 236 4.66 0.04 -3.65
N GLN A 237 5.51 -0.98 -3.62
CA GLN A 237 6.51 -1.13 -2.56
C GLN A 237 7.50 0.04 -2.59
N GLY A 238 7.39 0.98 -1.64
CA GLY A 238 8.20 2.20 -1.60
C GLY A 238 7.38 3.50 -1.58
N ASP A 239 6.07 3.42 -1.85
CA ASP A 239 5.15 4.51 -1.53
C ASP A 239 4.66 4.37 -0.08
N SER A 240 4.52 5.51 0.59
CA SER A 240 4.01 5.57 1.96
C SER A 240 2.51 5.29 2.09
N VAL A 241 1.74 5.44 1.02
CA VAL A 241 0.30 5.15 1.03
C VAL A 241 0.02 3.65 0.90
N SER A 242 0.91 2.92 0.23
CA SER A 242 0.70 1.51 -0.14
C SER A 242 0.41 0.58 1.04
N PRO A 243 1.08 0.68 2.20
CA PRO A 243 0.72 -0.15 3.36
C PRO A 243 -0.72 0.07 3.83
N LYS A 244 -1.19 1.32 3.84
CA LYS A 244 -2.56 1.67 4.28
C LYS A 244 -3.62 1.22 3.27
N LEU A 245 -3.32 1.32 1.97
CA LEU A 245 -4.17 0.76 0.91
C LEU A 245 -4.28 -0.76 1.01
N PHE A 246 -3.17 -1.42 1.28
CA PHE A 246 -3.13 -2.86 1.47
C PHE A 246 -3.97 -3.29 2.68
N THR A 247 -3.79 -2.66 3.84
CA THR A 247 -4.56 -2.98 5.05
C THR A 247 -6.06 -2.70 4.88
N ALA A 248 -6.41 -1.64 4.15
CA ALA A 248 -7.79 -1.34 3.80
C ALA A 248 -8.41 -2.47 2.97
N THR A 249 -7.70 -2.95 1.95
CA THR A 249 -8.15 -4.03 1.08
C THR A 249 -8.28 -5.35 1.85
N LEU A 250 -7.29 -5.68 2.66
CA LEU A 250 -7.31 -6.89 3.49
C LEU A 250 -8.50 -6.91 4.43
N GLU A 251 -8.79 -5.78 5.08
CA GLU A 251 -9.94 -5.66 5.98
C GLU A 251 -11.27 -5.84 5.23
N ASP A 252 -11.41 -5.24 4.04
CA ASP A 252 -12.63 -5.39 3.23
C ASP A 252 -12.87 -6.86 2.85
N VAL A 253 -11.80 -7.59 2.48
CA VAL A 253 -11.87 -9.04 2.24
C VAL A 253 -12.27 -9.79 3.51
N MET A 254 -11.64 -9.48 4.66
CA MET A 254 -11.93 -10.14 5.93
C MET A 254 -13.38 -9.94 6.40
N ARG A 255 -14.01 -8.81 6.06
CA ARG A 255 -15.43 -8.54 6.33
C ARG A 255 -16.39 -9.33 5.45
N ARG A 256 -15.99 -9.58 4.19
CA ARG A 256 -16.82 -10.33 3.22
C ARG A 256 -16.74 -11.83 3.40
N LEU A 257 -15.67 -12.32 4.01
CA LEU A 257 -15.59 -13.72 4.40
C LEU A 257 -16.72 -13.99 5.39
N GLU A 258 -17.77 -14.65 4.92
CA GLU A 258 -18.81 -15.22 5.78
C GLU A 258 -18.14 -16.32 6.60
N TRP A 259 -17.78 -15.98 7.83
CA TRP A 259 -17.23 -16.93 8.77
C TRP A 259 -18.35 -17.87 9.22
N GLU A 260 -18.63 -18.92 8.44
CA GLU A 260 -19.35 -20.09 8.94
C GLU A 260 -18.45 -20.77 9.97
N CYS A 261 -18.44 -20.23 11.18
CA CYS A 261 -17.98 -20.95 12.33
C CYS A 261 -19.01 -22.05 12.62
N GLU A 262 -18.88 -23.22 11.99
CA GLU A 262 -19.39 -24.47 12.57
C GLU A 262 -18.61 -24.75 13.86
N LEU A 263 -18.94 -23.97 14.89
CA LEU A 263 -18.55 -24.16 16.28
C LEU A 263 -19.28 -25.39 16.80
N THR A 264 -18.78 -26.57 16.46
CA THR A 264 -18.98 -27.72 17.33
C THR A 264 -18.23 -27.43 18.63
N ALA A 265 -18.98 -27.49 19.73
CA ALA A 265 -18.59 -27.06 21.07
C ALA A 265 -17.12 -27.41 21.41
N GLY A 266 -16.24 -26.41 21.38
CA GLY A 266 -14.90 -26.51 21.96
C GLY A 266 -13.75 -25.92 21.16
N CYS A 267 -13.89 -25.69 19.84
CA CYS A 267 -12.76 -25.25 19.00
C CYS A 267 -12.88 -23.77 18.61
N TYR A 268 -11.99 -22.92 19.10
CA TYR A 268 -11.86 -21.53 18.63
C TYR A 268 -10.76 -21.45 17.57
N THR A 269 -11.12 -21.15 16.32
CA THR A 269 -10.16 -20.78 15.28
C THR A 269 -9.94 -19.27 15.33
N ILE A 270 -8.73 -18.84 15.67
CA ILE A 270 -8.38 -17.42 15.69
C ILE A 270 -7.37 -17.15 14.59
N PHE A 271 -7.77 -16.29 13.66
CA PHE A 271 -6.90 -15.75 12.64
C PHE A 271 -6.04 -14.63 13.22
N ALA A 272 -4.77 -14.94 13.46
CA ALA A 272 -3.75 -13.92 13.65
C ALA A 272 -3.12 -13.62 12.29
N SER A 273 -3.54 -12.51 11.65
CA SER A 273 -2.75 -11.92 10.57
C SER A 273 -1.50 -11.29 11.21
N LEU A 274 -0.50 -12.14 11.49
CA LEU A 274 0.84 -11.67 11.81
C LEU A 274 1.47 -11.21 10.51
N MET A 275 1.09 -10.02 10.04
CA MET A 275 1.89 -9.32 9.05
C MET A 275 3.17 -8.80 9.69
N THR A 276 4.11 -9.70 9.93
CA THR A 276 5.53 -9.36 10.06
C THR A 276 6.06 -9.00 8.68
N LEU A 277 5.70 -7.82 8.20
CA LEU A 277 6.40 -7.19 7.10
C LEU A 277 7.75 -6.73 7.65
N SER A 278 8.72 -7.62 7.49
CA SER A 278 10.13 -7.27 7.50
C SER A 278 10.34 -6.26 6.36
N LEU A 279 10.27 -4.96 6.69
CA LEU A 279 10.83 -3.88 5.89
C LEU A 279 12.32 -4.12 5.66
#